data_AF-A0A7Y6Z876-F1
#
_entry.id   AF-A0A7Y6Z876-F1
#
_cell.length_a   1.000
_cell.length_b   1.000
_cell.length_c   1.000
_cell.angle_alpha   90.00
_cell.angle_beta   90.00
_cell.angle_gamma   90.00
#
_symmetry.space_group_name_H-M   'P 1'
#
loop_
_entity.id
_entity.type
_entity.pdbx_description
1 polymer ?
#
loop_
_entity_poly.entity_id
_entity_poly.type
_entity_poly.pdbx_seq_one_letter_code
_entity_poly.pdbx_strand_id
1 'polypeptide(L)'
;MIVRWRKDQEYFIVRLYQDLVGDWILSQSWGDCLSDESNISHTVLPSYQEARRLLRVIAREQRQRGYRHEDRNEVQLRFDFS
;
A
#
# COMPACT_ATOMS: atom_id res chain seq x y z
N MET A 1 -8.39 -0.86 -0.61
CA MET A 1 -7.78 -0.86 0.73
C MET A 1 -6.54 0.01 0.73
N ILE A 2 -6.27 0.74 1.81
CA ILE A 2 -5.01 1.48 2.00
C ILE A 2 -4.39 1.04 3.33
N VAL A 3 -3.09 0.81 3.34
CA VAL A 3 -2.32 0.47 4.54
C VAL A 3 -1.13 1.40 4.64
N ARG A 4 -0.87 1.91 5.84
CA ARG A 4 0.21 2.85 6.10
C ARG A 4 1.10 2.34 7.21
N TRP A 5 2.38 2.60 7.03
CA TRP A 5 3.35 2.48 8.08
C TRP A 5 4.24 3.71 8.16
N ARG A 6 4.72 3.98 9.38
CA ARG A 6 5.63 5.08 9.67
C ARG A 6 6.79 4.62 10.54
N LYS A 7 7.95 5.21 10.33
CA LYS A 7 9.15 5.08 11.16
C LYS A 7 9.85 6.43 11.15
N ASP A 8 9.83 7.14 12.27
CA ASP A 8 10.37 8.50 12.37
C ASP A 8 9.77 9.44 11.30
N GLN A 9 10.62 9.96 10.41
CA GLN A 9 10.26 10.81 9.26
C GLN A 9 9.94 9.97 8.00
N GLU A 10 10.26 8.68 8.00
CA GLU A 10 10.01 7.78 6.88
C GLU A 10 8.54 7.31 6.86
N TYR A 11 7.95 7.28 5.66
CA TYR A 11 6.63 6.74 5.43
C TYR A 11 6.66 5.60 4.40
N PHE A 12 5.75 4.65 4.56
CA PHE A 12 5.49 3.60 3.59
C PHE A 12 3.98 3.39 3.47
N ILE A 13 3.44 3.54 2.26
CA ILE A 13 2.02 3.45 1.99
C ILE A 13 1.80 2.39 0.92
N VAL A 14 0.83 1.50 1.15
CA VAL A 14 0.36 0.53 0.16
C VAL A 14 -1.10 0.78 -0.13
N ARG A 15 -1.44 0.87 -1.41
CA ARG A 15 -2.81 0.91 -1.92
C ARG A 15 -3.07 -0.37 -2.69
N LEU A 16 -4.17 -1.02 -2.36
CA LEU A 16 -4.68 -2.18 -3.08
C LEU A 16 -6.06 -1.85 -3.65
N TYR A 17 -6.19 -1.91 -4.97
CA TYR A 17 -7.44 -1.65 -5.69
C TYR A 17 -7.55 -2.55 -6.91
N GLN A 18 -8.74 -2.66 -7.47
CA GLN A 18 -9.00 -3.37 -8.72
C GLN A 18 -9.00 -2.35 -9.87
N ASP A 19 -8.44 -2.70 -11.02
CA ASP A 19 -8.54 -1.89 -12.23
C ASP A 19 -9.89 -2.09 -12.95
N LEU A 20 -10.04 -1.49 -14.13
CA LEU A 20 -11.27 -1.54 -14.91
C LEU A 20 -11.55 -2.91 -15.55
N VAL A 21 -10.53 -3.76 -15.70
CA VAL A 21 -10.64 -5.06 -16.39
C VAL A 21 -10.68 -6.22 -15.38
N GLY A 22 -10.49 -5.92 -14.10
CA GLY A 22 -10.65 -6.86 -12.99
C GLY A 22 -9.34 -7.31 -12.35
N ASP A 23 -8.19 -6.86 -12.84
CA ASP A 23 -6.89 -7.15 -12.26
C ASP A 23 -6.68 -6.35 -10.97
N TRP A 24 -5.90 -6.92 -10.06
CA TRP A 24 -5.59 -6.28 -8.79
C TRP A 24 -4.27 -5.54 -8.87
N ILE A 25 -4.29 -4.26 -8.52
CA ILE A 25 -3.10 -3.40 -8.50
C ILE A 25 -2.69 -3.15 -7.07
N LEU A 26 -1.45 -3.54 -6.74
CA LEU A 26 -0.79 -3.18 -5.50
C LEU A 26 0.21 -2.06 -5.78
N SER A 27 -0.11 -0.86 -5.32
CA SER A 27 0.73 0.34 -5.45
C SER A 27 1.44 0.62 -4.13
N GLN A 28 2.75 0.71 -4.16
CA GLN A 28 3.62 0.99 -3.02
C GLN A 28 4.22 2.38 -3.20
N SER A 29 4.20 3.22 -2.17
CA SER A 29 4.85 4.52 -2.19
C SER A 29 5.57 4.77 -0.87
N TRP A 30 6.84 5.16 -0.92
CA TRP A 30 7.66 5.36 0.26
C TRP A 30 8.68 6.47 0.07
N GLY A 31 9.11 7.06 1.18
CA GLY A 31 10.06 8.16 1.20
C GLY A 31 10.23 8.72 2.60
N ASP A 32 10.93 9.83 2.68
CA ASP A 32 11.13 10.61 3.90
C ASP A 32 10.31 11.91 3.78
N CYS A 33 9.56 12.29 4.81
CA CYS A 33 8.76 13.52 4.77
C CYS A 33 9.57 14.82 4.80
N LEU A 34 10.87 14.76 5.09
CA LEU A 34 11.80 15.89 4.97
C LEU A 34 12.52 15.95 3.63
N SER A 35 12.40 14.90 2.80
CA SER A 35 12.99 14.83 1.48
C SER A 35 11.92 15.06 0.41
N ASP A 36 12.28 15.76 -0.66
CA ASP A 36 11.45 15.84 -1.86
C ASP A 36 11.49 14.54 -2.70
N GLU A 37 12.39 13.62 -2.35
CA GLU A 37 12.50 12.33 -3.03
C GLU A 37 11.51 11.31 -2.47
N SER A 38 10.70 10.75 -3.36
CA SER A 38 9.82 9.63 -3.07
C SER A 38 9.90 8.58 -4.16
N ASN A 39 9.63 7.33 -3.77
CA ASN A 39 9.62 6.20 -4.68
C ASN A 39 8.22 5.62 -4.77
N ILE A 40 7.85 5.17 -5.97
CA ILE A 40 6.56 4.53 -6.24
C ILE A 40 6.81 3.26 -7.06
N SER A 41 6.10 2.19 -6.72
CA SER A 41 6.10 0.93 -7.45
C SER A 41 4.68 0.39 -7.60
N HIS A 42 4.39 -0.21 -8.75
CA HIS A 42 3.10 -0.83 -9.05
C HIS A 42 3.31 -2.30 -9.39
N THR A 43 2.46 -3.17 -8.86
CA THR A 43 2.47 -4.60 -9.17
C THR A 43 1.06 -5.01 -9.58
N VAL A 44 0.94 -5.55 -10.78
CA VAL A 44 -0.30 -6.13 -11.31
C VAL A 44 -0.39 -7.59 -10.86
N LEU A 45 -1.53 -7.97 -10.31
CA LEU A 45 -1.79 -9.29 -9.74
C LEU A 45 -3.11 -9.83 -10.30
N PRO A 46 -3.17 -11.12 -10.68
CA PRO A 46 -4.34 -11.68 -11.35
C PRO A 46 -5.52 -11.95 -10.40
N SER A 47 -5.32 -11.83 -9.08
CA SER A 47 -6.39 -12.08 -8.11
C SER A 47 -6.19 -11.33 -6.80
N TYR A 48 -7.31 -11.12 -6.09
CA TYR A 48 -7.31 -10.53 -4.75
C TYR A 48 -6.48 -11.36 -3.75
N GLN A 49 -6.50 -12.68 -3.90
CA GLN A 49 -5.80 -13.59 -3.00
C GLN A 49 -4.29 -13.43 -3.10
N GLU A 50 -3.76 -13.36 -4.34
CA GLU A 50 -2.34 -13.10 -4.59
C GLU A 50 -1.94 -11.72 -4.08
N ALA A 51 -2.78 -10.70 -4.32
CA ALA A 51 -2.51 -9.37 -3.80
C ALA A 51 -2.49 -9.30 -2.27
N ARG A 52 -3.38 -10.02 -1.60
CA ARG A 52 -3.35 -10.16 -0.12
C ARG A 52 -2.15 -10.95 0.38
N ARG A 53 -1.63 -11.91 -0.41
CA ARG A 53 -0.42 -12.65 -0.07
C ARG A 53 0.79 -11.72 -0.12
N LEU A 54 0.93 -10.93 -1.19
CA LEU A 54 2.00 -9.94 -1.32
C LEU A 54 1.92 -8.88 -0.22
N LEU A 55 0.73 -8.36 0.08
CA LEU A 55 0.55 -7.39 1.17
C LEU A 55 1.01 -7.93 2.53
N ARG A 56 0.77 -9.22 2.81
CA ARG A 56 1.23 -9.86 4.06
C ARG A 56 2.76 -9.97 4.13
N VAL A 57 3.41 -10.24 2.99
CA VAL A 57 4.88 -10.24 2.89
C VAL A 57 5.42 -8.84 3.17
N ILE A 58 4.89 -7.82 2.50
CA ILE A 58 5.27 -6.41 2.71
C ILE A 58 5.07 -6.01 4.19
N ALA A 59 3.91 -6.33 4.77
CA ALA A 59 3.63 -6.00 6.17
C ALA A 59 4.64 -6.65 7.14
N ARG A 60 5.08 -7.87 6.86
CA ARG A 60 6.13 -8.56 7.65
C ARG A 60 7.48 -7.87 7.48
N GLU A 61 7.87 -7.53 6.26
CA GLU A 61 9.14 -6.85 5.96
C GLU A 61 9.20 -5.46 6.63
N GLN A 62 8.13 -4.67 6.51
CA GLN A 62 8.06 -3.34 7.15
C GLN A 62 8.17 -3.45 8.68
N ARG A 63 7.51 -4.43 9.29
CA ARG A 63 7.65 -4.69 10.73
C ARG A 63 9.10 -5.04 11.10
N GLN A 64 9.77 -5.87 10.32
CA GLN A 64 11.18 -6.22 10.53
C GLN A 64 12.12 -5.02 10.39
N ARG A 65 11.77 -4.05 9.53
CA ARG A 65 12.49 -2.79 9.34
C ARG A 65 12.19 -1.72 10.41
N GLY A 66 11.33 -2.04 11.39
CA GLY A 66 10.98 -1.15 12.51
C GLY A 66 9.80 -0.21 12.24
N TYR A 67 9.14 -0.32 11.08
CA TYR A 67 7.95 0.45 10.78
C TYR A 67 6.75 0.01 11.61
N ARG A 68 5.92 0.96 12.04
CA ARG A 68 4.69 0.73 12.80
C ARG A 68 3.47 1.12 11.98
N HIS A 69 2.35 0.43 12.17
CA HIS A 69 1.09 0.81 11.53
C HIS A 69 0.68 2.22 11.94
N GLU A 70 0.29 3.02 10.97
CA GLU A 70 -0.27 4.35 11.19
C GLU A 70 -1.76 4.28 10.85
N ASP A 71 -2.61 4.27 11.87
CA ASP A 71 -4.06 4.31 11.69
C ASP A 71 -4.48 5.73 11.34
N ARG A 72 -4.70 5.95 10.04
CA ARG A 72 -5.36 7.16 9.55
C ARG A 72 -6.76 6.78 9.08
N ASN A 73 -7.77 7.42 9.66
CA ASN A 73 -9.16 7.33 9.20
C ASN A 73 -9.27 7.97 7.81
N GLU A 74 -9.05 7.17 6.77
CA GLU A 74 -9.34 7.57 5.39
C GLU A 74 -10.50 6.75 4.85
N VAL A 75 -11.52 7.46 4.40
CA VAL A 75 -12.65 6.88 3.69
C VAL A 75 -12.22 6.64 2.26
N GLN A 76 -12.01 5.37 1.90
CA GLN A 76 -11.87 5.00 0.51
C GLN A 76 -13.26 5.03 -0.13
N LEU A 77 -13.52 6.05 -0.94
CA LEU A 77 -14.73 6.13 -1.75
C LEU A 77 -14.80 4.88 -2.62
N ARG A 78 -15.82 4.05 -2.38
CA ARG A 78 -16.12 2.91 -3.25
C ARG A 78 -16.83 3.50 -4.47
N PHE A 79 -16.19 3.39 -5.62
CA PHE A 79 -16.87 3.60 -6.89
C PHE A 79 -17.49 2.25 -7.25
N ASP A 80 -18.74 2.05 -6.84
CA ASP A 80 -19.53 0.90 -7.27
C ASP A 80 -19.97 1.18 -8.71
N PHE A 81 -19.22 0.66 -9.69
CA PHE A 81 -19.64 0.63 -11.08
C PHE A 81 -20.57 -0.58 -11.25
N SER A 82 -21.86 -0.38 -10.90
CA SER A 82 -22.94 -1.35 -11.16
C SER A 82 -23.33 -1.38 -12.62
#